data_AF-A0A926AE29-F1
#
_entry.id   AF-A0A926AE29-F1
#
_cell.length_a   1.000
_cell.length_b   1.000
_cell.length_c   1.000
_cell.angle_alpha   90.00
_cell.angle_beta   90.00
_cell.angle_gamma   90.00
#
_symmetry.space_group_name_H-M   'P 1'
#
loop_
_entity.id
_entity.type
_entity.pdbx_description
1 polymer ?
#
loop_
_entity_poly.entity_id
_entity_poly.type
_entity_poly.pdbx_seq_one_letter_code
_entity_poly.pdbx_strand_id
1 'polypeptide(L)'
;MALPAYPAALRWLMILCGIAIFIWLSPEDNSVLPVVLLSAVVTAVSMTHGVLRRWGGQTIAARYSWVLLPLWGAVLGGGTSLLTAVLMVLKDARHAHLYPDYPLTLITGMLARAPIWAVAGALAAFGVRLVLLYKSPI
;
A
#
# COMPACT_ATOMS: atom_id res chain seq x y z
N MET A 1 -16.72 -17.50 1.21
CA MET A 1 -16.37 -16.37 0.31
C MET A 1 -15.30 -16.87 -0.64
N ALA A 2 -15.60 -16.93 -1.94
CA ALA A 2 -14.59 -17.29 -2.94
C ALA A 2 -13.66 -16.10 -3.19
N LEU A 3 -12.35 -16.31 -3.14
CA LEU A 3 -11.41 -15.33 -3.65
C LEU A 3 -11.43 -15.35 -5.18
N PRO A 4 -11.34 -14.19 -5.86
CA PRO A 4 -11.23 -14.17 -7.30
C PRO A 4 -9.98 -14.95 -7.75
N ALA A 5 -10.07 -15.58 -8.92
CA ALA A 5 -8.89 -16.19 -9.54
C ALA A 5 -7.87 -15.10 -9.89
N TYR A 6 -6.58 -15.46 -9.93
CA TYR A 6 -5.50 -14.53 -10.23
C TYR A 6 -5.65 -13.94 -11.65
N PRO A 7 -5.94 -12.63 -11.80
CA PRO A 7 -6.18 -12.05 -13.12
C PRO A 7 -4.86 -11.63 -13.78
N ALA A 8 -4.73 -11.87 -15.09
CA ALA A 8 -3.55 -11.48 -15.86
C ALA A 8 -3.27 -9.96 -15.82
N ALA A 9 -4.32 -9.13 -15.69
CA ALA A 9 -4.21 -7.68 -15.58
C ALA A 9 -3.37 -7.22 -14.37
N LEU A 10 -3.34 -8.01 -13.28
CA LEU A 10 -2.60 -7.64 -12.08
C LEU A 10 -1.08 -7.68 -12.29
N ARG A 11 -0.59 -8.53 -13.19
CA ARG A 11 0.82 -8.53 -13.61
C ARG A 11 1.16 -7.23 -14.35
N TRP A 12 0.30 -6.78 -15.25
CA TRP A 12 0.49 -5.54 -15.99
C TRP A 12 0.45 -4.33 -15.05
N LEU A 13 -0.45 -4.33 -14.07
CA LEU A 13 -0.53 -3.26 -13.08
C LEU A 13 0.75 -3.14 -12.24
N MET A 14 1.37 -4.27 -11.86
CA MET A 14 2.68 -4.28 -11.20
C MET A 14 3.78 -3.65 -12.07
N ILE A 15 3.80 -3.98 -13.36
CA ILE A 15 4.77 -3.40 -14.32
C ILE A 15 4.54 -1.88 -14.43
N LEU A 16 3.28 -1.44 -14.57
CA LEU A 16 2.92 -0.03 -14.62
C LEU A 16 3.32 0.71 -13.34
N CYS A 17 3.16 0.10 -12.16
CA CYS A 17 3.64 0.67 -10.90
C CYS A 17 5.17 0.88 -10.91
N GLY A 18 5.93 -0.08 -11.42
CA GLY A 18 7.39 0.06 -11.59
C GLY A 18 7.75 1.21 -12.51
N ILE A 19 7.10 1.30 -13.68
CA ILE A 19 7.29 2.40 -14.64
C ILE A 19 6.95 3.75 -13.98
N ALA A 20 5.83 3.84 -13.25
CA ALA A 20 5.42 5.05 -12.55
C ALA A 20 6.44 5.49 -11.49
N ILE A 21 7.07 4.55 -10.77
CA ILE A 21 8.18 4.85 -9.86
C ILE A 21 9.36 5.47 -10.60
N PHE A 22 9.78 4.89 -11.74
CA PHE A 22 10.89 5.45 -12.52
C PHE A 22 10.61 6.84 -13.07
N ILE A 23 9.37 7.08 -13.53
CA ILE A 23 8.91 8.40 -13.99
C ILE A 23 8.92 9.40 -12.83
N TRP A 24 8.34 9.04 -11.67
CA TRP A 24 8.30 9.90 -10.48
C TRP A 24 9.69 10.22 -9.92
N LEU A 25 10.64 9.29 -10.05
CA LEU A 25 12.02 9.46 -9.62
C LEU A 25 12.82 10.41 -10.54
N SER A 26 12.25 10.85 -11.68
CA SER A 26 12.91 11.74 -12.63
C SER A 26 12.87 13.23 -12.24
N PRO A 27 11.70 13.85 -11.99
CA PRO A 27 11.63 15.27 -11.64
C PRO A 27 12.15 15.53 -10.21
N GLU A 28 12.91 16.61 -10.06
CA GLU A 28 13.22 17.22 -8.76
C GLU A 28 11.91 17.83 -8.21
N ASP A 29 11.46 17.34 -7.05
CA ASP A 29 10.23 17.78 -6.38
C ASP A 29 10.29 17.32 -4.93
N ASN A 30 9.96 18.22 -4.00
CA ASN A 30 9.95 17.98 -2.56
C ASN A 30 8.53 17.73 -2.01
N SER A 31 7.53 17.65 -2.88
CA SER A 31 6.16 17.36 -2.50
C SER A 31 6.04 15.94 -1.94
N VAL A 32 5.41 15.80 -0.77
CA VAL A 32 5.21 14.51 -0.09
C VAL A 32 4.00 13.75 -0.64
N LEU A 33 2.99 14.48 -1.12
CA LEU A 33 1.74 13.87 -1.55
C LEU A 33 1.92 12.87 -2.72
N PRO A 34 2.68 13.17 -3.79
CA PRO A 34 2.84 12.23 -4.91
C PRO A 34 3.48 10.90 -4.47
N VAL A 35 4.52 10.95 -3.63
CA VAL A 35 5.21 9.74 -3.15
C VAL A 35 4.35 8.90 -2.21
N VAL A 36 3.52 9.55 -1.39
CA VAL A 36 2.54 8.86 -0.53
C VAL A 36 1.49 8.14 -1.38
N LEU A 37 0.90 8.82 -2.37
CA LEU A 37 -0.12 8.23 -3.23
C LEU A 37 0.45 7.07 -4.07
N LEU A 38 1.63 7.27 -4.65
CA LEU A 38 2.33 6.22 -5.39
C LEU A 38 2.62 5.01 -4.49
N SER A 39 3.13 5.23 -3.28
CA SER A 39 3.39 4.16 -2.31
C SER A 39 2.12 3.43 -1.90
N ALA A 40 1.00 4.13 -1.75
CA ALA A 40 -0.28 3.51 -1.40
C ALA A 40 -0.76 2.57 -2.52
N VAL A 41 -0.67 3.03 -3.77
CA VAL A 41 -1.02 2.21 -4.95
C VAL A 41 -0.08 1.01 -5.06
N VAL A 42 1.24 1.21 -4.99
CA VAL A 42 2.23 0.13 -5.10
C VAL A 42 2.03 -0.90 -4.00
N THR A 43 1.80 -0.46 -2.76
CA THR A 43 1.53 -1.35 -1.61
C THR A 43 0.26 -2.16 -1.84
N ALA A 44 -0.83 -1.50 -2.25
CA ALA A 44 -2.10 -2.18 -2.54
C ALA A 44 -1.98 -3.22 -3.65
N VAL A 45 -1.37 -2.85 -4.78
CA VAL A 45 -1.19 -3.75 -5.93
C VAL A 45 -0.28 -4.92 -5.56
N SER A 46 0.86 -4.67 -4.91
CA SER A 46 1.81 -5.72 -4.50
C SER A 46 1.18 -6.71 -3.53
N MET A 47 0.39 -6.19 -2.59
CA MET A 47 -0.29 -7.00 -1.60
C MET A 47 -1.41 -7.84 -2.22
N THR A 48 -2.26 -7.24 -3.06
CA THR A 48 -3.29 -7.97 -3.82
C THR A 48 -2.65 -9.03 -4.71
N HIS A 49 -1.53 -8.70 -5.36
CA HIS A 49 -0.75 -9.64 -6.18
C HIS A 49 -0.26 -10.84 -5.37
N GLY A 50 0.38 -10.60 -4.22
CA GLY A 50 0.87 -11.68 -3.36
C GLY A 50 -0.26 -12.59 -2.86
N VAL A 51 -1.37 -12.00 -2.39
CA VAL A 51 -2.53 -12.73 -1.88
C VAL A 51 -3.18 -13.57 -2.97
N LEU A 52 -3.51 -12.98 -4.13
CA LEU A 52 -4.21 -13.70 -5.21
C LEU A 52 -3.31 -14.71 -5.91
N ARG A 53 -2.00 -14.48 -5.99
CA ARG A 53 -1.06 -15.47 -6.54
C ARG A 53 -0.97 -16.71 -5.65
N ARG A 54 -1.05 -16.54 -4.33
CA ARG A 54 -0.92 -17.64 -3.35
C ARG A 54 -2.24 -18.37 -3.11
N TRP A 55 -3.35 -17.63 -3.03
CA TRP A 55 -4.66 -18.14 -2.57
C TRP A 55 -5.82 -17.83 -3.53
N GLY A 56 -5.57 -17.24 -4.68
CA GLY A 56 -6.62 -16.91 -5.66
C GLY A 56 -7.38 -18.16 -6.12
N GLY A 57 -8.70 -18.03 -6.30
CA GLY A 57 -9.59 -19.14 -6.65
C GLY A 57 -9.96 -20.08 -5.49
N GLN A 58 -9.37 -19.90 -4.30
CA GLN A 58 -9.74 -20.68 -3.12
C GLN A 58 -10.98 -20.10 -2.42
N THR A 59 -11.76 -20.96 -1.77
CA THR A 59 -12.87 -20.54 -0.91
C THR A 59 -12.39 -20.39 0.53
N ILE A 60 -12.51 -19.19 1.08
CA ILE A 60 -12.21 -18.91 2.49
C ILE A 60 -13.52 -18.82 3.26
N ALA A 61 -13.58 -19.42 4.45
CA ALA A 61 -14.76 -19.32 5.31
C ALA A 61 -15.00 -17.85 5.70
N ALA A 62 -16.25 -17.39 5.56
CA ALA A 62 -16.61 -15.98 5.77
C ALA A 62 -16.26 -15.47 7.18
N ARG A 63 -16.21 -16.35 8.18
CA ARG A 63 -15.80 -16.01 9.56
C ARG A 63 -14.39 -15.40 9.63
N TYR A 64 -13.46 -15.80 8.76
CA TYR A 64 -12.09 -15.27 8.77
C TYR A 64 -12.01 -13.83 8.25
N SER A 65 -13.03 -13.33 7.55
CA SER A 65 -13.07 -11.94 7.05
C SER A 65 -12.95 -10.89 8.17
N TRP A 66 -13.41 -11.21 9.38
CA TRP A 66 -13.34 -10.33 10.54
C TRP A 66 -11.91 -10.01 11.00
N VAL A 67 -10.97 -10.92 10.73
CA VAL A 67 -9.56 -10.74 11.07
C VAL A 67 -8.77 -10.36 9.83
N LEU A 68 -9.05 -11.02 8.70
CA LEU A 68 -8.30 -10.82 7.47
C LEU A 68 -8.47 -9.40 6.91
N LEU A 69 -9.67 -8.80 6.91
CA LEU A 69 -9.84 -7.44 6.37
C LEU A 69 -9.09 -6.38 7.20
N PRO A 70 -9.23 -6.31 8.54
CA PRO A 70 -8.47 -5.36 9.34
C PRO A 70 -6.96 -5.58 9.24
N LEU A 71 -6.50 -6.84 9.25
CA LEU A 71 -5.08 -7.15 9.01
C LEU A 71 -4.64 -6.64 7.63
N TRP A 72 -5.52 -6.76 6.63
CA TRP A 72 -5.22 -6.29 5.29
C TRP A 72 -5.05 -4.77 5.25
N GLY A 73 -5.98 -4.04 5.88
CA GLY A 73 -5.88 -2.60 6.06
C GLY A 73 -4.64 -2.17 6.85
N ALA A 74 -4.25 -2.92 7.88
CA ALA A 74 -3.04 -2.64 8.66
C ALA A 74 -1.77 -2.69 7.80
N VAL A 75 -1.63 -3.75 7.01
CA VAL A 75 -0.49 -3.92 6.10
C VAL A 75 -0.50 -2.85 5.02
N LEU A 76 -1.66 -2.48 4.48
CA LEU A 76 -1.75 -1.37 3.53
C LEU A 76 -1.28 -0.05 4.14
N GLY A 77 -1.80 0.34 5.31
CA GLY A 77 -1.45 1.60 5.95
C GLY A 77 0.02 1.65 6.35
N GLY A 78 0.49 0.64 7.10
CA GLY A 78 1.89 0.55 7.53
C GLY A 78 2.86 0.40 6.37
N GLY A 79 2.53 -0.46 5.40
CA GLY A 79 3.32 -0.68 4.19
C GLY A 79 3.46 0.59 3.35
N THR A 80 2.40 1.39 3.23
CA THR A 80 2.44 2.69 2.54
C THR A 80 3.44 3.64 3.21
N SER A 81 3.40 3.74 4.53
CA SER A 81 4.29 4.60 5.32
C SER A 81 5.76 4.19 5.16
N LEU A 82 6.04 2.89 5.24
CA LEU A 82 7.37 2.32 5.07
C LEU A 82 7.89 2.51 3.64
N LEU A 83 7.07 2.20 2.64
CA LEU A 83 7.45 2.34 1.24
C LEU A 83 7.68 3.80 0.84
N THR A 84 6.89 4.73 1.40
CA THR A 84 7.11 6.17 1.22
C THR A 84 8.50 6.57 1.68
N ALA A 85 8.90 6.14 2.89
CA ALA A 85 10.22 6.44 3.42
C ALA A 85 11.36 5.85 2.55
N VAL A 86 11.18 4.61 2.06
CA VAL A 86 12.14 3.96 1.15
C VAL A 86 12.26 4.74 -0.17
N LEU A 87 11.15 5.14 -0.78
CA LEU A 87 11.16 5.89 -2.04
C LEU A 87 11.79 7.29 -1.88
N MET A 88 11.58 7.95 -0.73
CA MET A 88 12.25 9.21 -0.41
C MET A 88 13.78 9.04 -0.38
N VAL A 89 14.28 8.03 0.35
CA VAL A 89 15.72 7.71 0.40
C VAL A 89 16.29 7.43 -0.98
N LEU A 90 15.58 6.64 -1.79
CA LEU A 90 16.00 6.32 -3.16
C LEU A 90 16.04 7.56 -4.06
N LYS A 91 15.14 8.53 -3.85
CA LYS A 91 15.14 9.79 -4.60
C LYS A 91 16.36 10.63 -4.24
N ASP A 92 16.59 10.88 -2.94
CA ASP A 92 17.74 11.66 -2.49
C ASP A 92 19.07 11.03 -2.96
N ALA A 93 19.17 9.70 -2.92
CA ALA A 93 20.35 8.97 -3.39
C ALA A 93 20.58 9.12 -4.91
N ARG A 94 19.51 9.27 -5.71
CA ARG A 94 19.60 9.48 -7.16
C ARG A 94 20.01 10.92 -7.50
N HIS A 95 19.44 11.91 -6.81
CA HIS A 95 19.62 13.32 -7.16
C HIS A 95 20.90 13.94 -6.58
N ALA A 96 21.51 13.33 -5.56
CA ALA A 96 22.90 13.56 -5.09
C ALA A 96 23.36 15.04 -4.99
N HIS A 97 22.45 15.97 -4.78
CA HIS A 97 22.74 17.39 -4.55
C HIS A 97 23.04 17.66 -3.07
N LEU A 98 23.69 18.78 -2.80
CA LEU A 98 24.11 19.18 -1.45
C LEU A 98 22.94 19.28 -0.45
N TYR A 99 21.73 19.59 -0.92
CA TYR A 99 20.53 19.76 -0.10
C TYR A 99 19.49 18.69 -0.46
N PRO A 100 19.24 17.67 0.38
CA PRO A 100 18.32 16.58 0.06
C PRO A 100 16.90 17.09 -0.26
N ASP A 101 16.22 16.43 -1.21
CA ASP A 101 14.82 16.72 -1.57
C ASP A 101 13.92 16.41 -0.37
N TYR A 102 14.26 15.34 0.36
CA TYR A 102 13.58 14.92 1.57
C TYR A 102 14.55 14.90 2.78
N PRO A 103 14.45 15.86 3.72
CA PRO A 103 15.34 15.87 4.88
C PRO A 103 15.12 14.62 5.74
N LEU A 104 16.18 14.15 6.41
CA LEU A 104 16.14 12.93 7.24
C LEU A 104 15.04 12.96 8.32
N THR A 105 14.72 14.15 8.84
CA THR A 105 13.62 14.35 9.81
C THR A 105 12.25 14.01 9.22
N LEU A 106 12.04 14.27 7.93
CA LEU A 106 10.82 13.92 7.23
C LEU A 106 10.74 12.41 6.98
N ILE A 107 11.83 11.78 6.54
CA ILE A 107 11.91 10.33 6.28
C ILE A 107 11.66 9.54 7.56
N THR A 108 12.36 9.88 8.64
CA THR A 108 12.15 9.26 9.97
C THR A 108 10.75 9.55 10.51
N GLY A 109 10.20 10.73 10.23
CA GLY A 109 8.81 11.06 10.51
C GLY A 109 7.80 10.17 9.77
N MET A 110 8.10 9.70 8.56
CA MET A 110 7.25 8.74 7.85
C MET A 110 7.39 7.33 8.44
N LEU A 111 8.59 6.91 8.85
CA LEU A 111 8.77 5.63 9.55
C LEU A 111 8.02 5.61 10.89
N ALA A 112 8.12 6.68 11.68
CA ALA A 112 7.43 6.81 12.96
C ALA A 112 5.89 6.82 12.82
N ARG A 113 5.36 7.16 11.65
CA ARG A 113 3.91 7.11 11.35
C ARG A 113 3.41 5.73 10.92
N ALA A 114 4.29 4.77 10.65
CA ALA A 114 3.88 3.43 10.22
C ALA A 114 2.88 2.75 11.18
N PRO A 115 3.05 2.80 12.52
CA PRO A 115 2.08 2.21 13.45
C PRO A 115 0.71 2.89 13.41
N ILE A 116 0.66 4.22 13.43
CA ILE A 116 -0.62 4.94 13.42
C ILE A 116 -1.34 4.78 12.07
N TRP A 117 -0.60 4.71 10.96
CA TRP A 117 -1.16 4.41 9.64
C TRP A 117 -1.66 2.97 9.54
N ALA A 118 -0.97 2.00 10.12
CA ALA A 118 -1.46 0.62 10.21
C ALA A 118 -2.76 0.55 11.01
N VAL A 119 -2.85 1.21 12.17
CA VAL A 119 -4.10 1.26 12.95
C VAL A 119 -5.21 1.93 12.14
N ALA A 120 -4.95 3.07 11.50
CA ALA A 120 -5.93 3.77 10.67
C ALA A 120 -6.43 2.89 9.51
N GLY A 121 -5.52 2.20 8.81
CA GLY A 121 -5.86 1.28 7.74
C GLY A 121 -6.69 0.09 8.24
N ALA A 122 -6.35 -0.48 9.40
CA ALA A 122 -7.11 -1.56 10.02
C ALA A 122 -8.54 -1.13 10.35
N LEU A 123 -8.70 0.04 10.96
CA LEU A 123 -10.00 0.62 11.30
C LEU A 123 -10.83 0.94 10.05
N ALA A 124 -10.21 1.47 8.99
CA ALA A 124 -10.88 1.74 7.73
C ALA A 124 -11.40 0.43 7.09
N ALA A 125 -10.56 -0.60 7.00
CA ALA A 125 -10.97 -1.90 6.46
C ALA A 125 -12.02 -2.60 7.34
N PHE A 126 -11.95 -2.44 8.65
CA PHE A 126 -12.98 -2.90 9.57
C PHE A 126 -14.32 -2.18 9.34
N GLY A 127 -14.30 -0.85 9.17
CA GLY A 127 -15.49 -0.07 8.82
C GLY A 127 -16.13 -0.54 7.51
N VAL A 128 -15.33 -0.81 6.48
CA VAL A 128 -15.82 -1.42 5.23
C VAL A 128 -16.50 -2.76 5.48
N ARG A 129 -15.92 -3.61 6.35
CA ARG A 129 -16.53 -4.91 6.68
C ARG A 129 -17.90 -4.75 7.35
N LEU A 130 -18.05 -3.79 8.26
CA LEU A 130 -19.33 -3.48 8.91
C LEU A 130 -20.39 -3.04 7.90
N VAL A 131 -20.02 -2.17 6.95
CA VAL A 131 -20.93 -1.73 5.87
C VAL A 131 -21.35 -2.91 4.98
N LEU A 132 -20.40 -3.79 4.62
CA LEU A 132 -20.70 -4.98 3.82
C LEU A 132 -21.61 -5.98 4.55
N LEU A 133 -21.46 -6.10 5.88
CA LEU A 133 -22.35 -6.92 6.70
C LEU A 133 -23.77 -6.34 6.71
N TYR A 134 -23.90 -5.04 6.94
CA TYR A 134 -25.20 -4.37 6.96
C TYR A 134 -25.98 -4.54 5.65
N LYS A 135 -25.28 -4.52 4.50
CA LYS A 135 -25.90 -4.72 3.17
C LYS A 135 -26.23 -6.17 2.83
N SER A 136 -25.77 -7.14 3.62
CA SER A 136 -26.01 -8.56 3.39
C SER A 136 -26.88 -9.11 4.53
N PRO A 137 -28.18 -8.74 4.61
CA PRO A 137 -29.07 -9.35 5.59
C PRO A 137 -29.09 -10.85 5.32
N ILE A 138 -28.77 -11.61 6.37
CA ILE A 138 -28.84 -13.08 6.38
C ILE A 138 -30.30 -13.51 6.22
#